data_AF-A0A852C2S5-F1
#
_entry.id   AF-A0A852C2S5-F1
#
_cell.length_a   1.000
_cell.length_b   1.000
_cell.length_c   1.000
_cell.angle_alpha   90.00
_cell.angle_beta   90.00
_cell.angle_gamma   90.00
#
_symmetry.space_group_name_H-M   'P 1'
#
loop_
_entity.id
_entity.type
_entity.pdbx_description
1 polymer ?
#
loop_
_entity_poly.entity_id
_entity_poly.type
_entity_poly.pdbx_seq_one_letter_code
_entity_poly.pdbx_strand_id
1 'polypeptide(L)' 'LLNHHKAVLEIVTNMTSDALTVLAKQNSKIRTAVYQNQFSLDHLLAQEGGVCGKH' A
#
# COMPACT_ATOMS: atom_id res chain seq x y z
N LEU A 1 -24.25 12.85 -31.57
CA LEU A 1 -24.61 12.41 -30.19
C LEU A 1 -23.85 11.16 -29.75
N LEU A 2 -23.94 10.02 -30.45
CA LEU A 2 -23.30 8.75 -30.03
C LEU A 2 -21.76 8.84 -29.84
N ASN A 3 -21.08 9.64 -30.66
CA ASN A 3 -19.62 9.80 -30.61
C ASN A 3 -19.13 10.60 -29.38
N HIS A 4 -19.95 11.51 -28.86
CA HIS A 4 -19.58 12.31 -27.70
C HIS A 4 -19.57 11.45 -26.41
N HIS A 5 -20.56 10.57 -26.25
CA HIS A 5 -20.60 9.65 -25.11
C HIS A 5 -19.41 8.67 -25.11
N LYS A 6 -18.99 8.19 -26.29
CA LYS A 6 -17.79 7.35 -26.42
C LYS A 6 -16.51 8.08 -25.98
N ALA A 7 -16.34 9.33 -26.40
CA ALA A 7 -15.19 10.15 -26.02
C ALA A 7 -15.15 10.42 -24.51
N VAL A 8 -16.30 10.74 -23.90
CA VAL A 8 -16.38 10.93 -22.44
C VAL A 8 -16.02 9.65 -21.69
N LEU A 9 -16.50 8.50 -22.16
CA LEU A 9 -16.21 7.20 -21.53
C LEU A 9 -14.72 6.86 -21.59
N GLU A 10 -14.07 7.12 -22.72
CA GLU A 10 -12.63 6.90 -22.89
C GLU A 10 -11.81 7.78 -21.94
N ILE A 11 -12.15 9.06 -21.82
CA ILE A 11 -11.50 10.00 -20.89
C ILE A 11 -11.62 9.50 -19.44
N VAL A 12 -12.84 9.17 -19.01
CA VAL A 12 -13.09 8.72 -17.63
C VAL A 12 -12.37 7.41 -17.34
N THR A 13 -12.36 6.48 -18.30
CA THR A 13 -11.67 5.18 -18.14
C THR A 13 -10.17 5.37 -18.02
N ASN A 14 -9.55 6.21 -18.85
CA ASN A 14 -8.12 6.49 -18.81
C ASN A 14 -7.73 7.18 -17.49
N MET A 15 -8.47 8.21 -17.07
CA MET A 15 -8.24 8.89 -15.79
C MET A 15 -8.37 7.93 -14.60
N THR A 16 -9.36 7.04 -14.64
CA THR A 16 -9.57 6.04 -13.59
C THR A 16 -8.41 5.03 -13.56
N SER A 17 -7.94 4.58 -14.73
CA SER A 17 -6.79 3.68 -14.85
C SER A 17 -5.51 4.29 -14.27
N ASP A 18 -5.25 5.56 -14.55
CA ASP A 18 -4.10 6.29 -14.02
C ASP A 18 -4.19 6.44 -12.49
N ALA A 19 -5.36 6.80 -11.97
CA ALA A 19 -5.60 6.89 -10.53
C ALA A 19 -5.38 5.54 -9.82
N LEU A 20 -5.90 4.46 -10.40
CA LEU A 20 -5.71 3.10 -9.88
C LEU A 20 -4.23 2.69 -9.90
N THR A 21 -3.47 3.09 -10.93
CA THR A 21 -2.04 2.84 -11.01
C THR A 21 -1.26 3.53 -9.88
N VAL A 22 -1.62 4.78 -9.55
CA VAL A 22 -1.03 5.52 -8.43
C VAL A 22 -1.37 4.85 -7.10
N LEU A 23 -2.64 4.49 -6.89
CA LEU A 23 -3.09 3.80 -5.68
C LEU A 23 -2.41 2.44 -5.48
N ALA A 24 -2.25 1.66 -6.56
CA ALA A 24 -1.55 0.38 -6.51
C ALA A 24 -0.08 0.53 -6.05
N LYS A 25 0.62 1.55 -6.58
CA LYS A 25 2.00 1.87 -6.17
C LYS A 25 2.06 2.26 -4.70
N GLN A 26 1.15 3.11 -4.22
CA GLN A 26 1.09 3.52 -2.82
C GLN A 26 0.77 2.36 -1.89
N ASN A 27 -0.22 1.53 -2.25
CA ASN A 27 -0.60 0.35 -1.48
C ASN A 27 0.57 -0.64 -1.36
N SER A 28 1.36 -0.80 -2.42
CA SER A 28 2.58 -1.61 -2.36
C SER A 28 3.59 -1.07 -1.34
N LYS A 29 3.84 0.24 -1.34
CA LYS A 29 4.75 0.89 -0.37
C LYS A 29 4.28 0.72 1.07
N ILE A 30 2.98 0.93 1.31
CA ILE A 30 2.38 0.77 2.65
C ILE A 30 2.53 -0.67 3.11
N ARG A 31 2.19 -1.65 2.26
CA ARG A 31 2.33 -3.07 2.59
C ARG A 31 3.77 -3.44 2.95
N THR A 32 4.74 -2.96 2.18
CA THR A 32 6.17 -3.16 2.50
C THR A 32 6.54 -2.54 3.84
N ALA A 33 6.14 -1.30 4.10
CA ALA A 33 6.44 -0.63 5.37
C ALA A 33 5.82 -1.36 6.58
N VAL A 34 4.57 -1.84 6.46
CA VAL A 34 3.91 -2.63 7.50
C VAL A 34 4.68 -3.92 7.79
N TYR A 35 5.10 -4.66 6.76
CA TYR A 35 5.91 -5.87 6.96
C TYR A 35 7.26 -5.59 7.61
N GLN A 36 7.92 -4.50 7.23
CA GLN A 36 9.18 -4.10 7.85
C GLN A 36 9.00 -3.69 9.32
N ASN A 37 7.92 -2.98 9.64
CA ASN A 37 7.59 -2.63 11.01
C ASN A 37 7.29 -3.87 11.85
N GLN A 38 6.53 -4.83 11.31
CA GLN A 38 6.26 -6.10 12.00
C GLN A 38 7.54 -6.86 12.29
N PHE A 39 8.42 -7.01 11.29
CA PHE A 39 9.71 -7.68 11.47
C PHE A 39 10.59 -6.98 12.53
N SER A 40 10.62 -5.65 12.49
CA SER A 40 11.36 -4.84 13.48
C SER A 40 10.78 -5.01 14.89
N LEU A 41 9.45 -5.06 15.00
CA LEU A 41 8.77 -5.29 16.27
C LEU A 41 9.07 -6.69 16.82
N ASP A 42 9.01 -7.73 15.99
CA ASP A 42 9.35 -9.10 16.39
C ASP A 42 10.79 -9.19 16.92
N HIS A 43 11.72 -8.49 16.26
CA HIS A 43 13.11 -8.39 16.72
C HIS A 43 13.26 -7.65 18.05
N LEU A 44 12.50 -6.57 18.28
CA LEU A 44 12.50 -5.84 19.55
C LEU A 44 11.89 -6.68 20.68
N LEU A 45 10.76 -7.34 20.44
CA LEU A 45 10.11 -8.21 21.43
C LEU A 45 11.00 -9.40 21.82
N ALA A 46 11.74 -9.99 20.88
CA ALA A 46 12.70 -11.04 21.18
C ALA A 46 13.85 -10.54 22.08
N GLN A 47 14.32 -9.30 21.85
CA GLN A 47 15.30 -8.66 22.75
C GLN A 47 14.70 -8.36 24.12
N GLU A 48 13.49 -7.80 24.18
CA GLU A 48 12.81 -7.50 25.45
C GLU A 48 12.54 -8.76 26.27
N GLY A 49 12.16 -9.89 25.65
CA GLY A 49 12.04 -11.19 26.32
C GLY A 49 13.36 -11.73 26.90
N GLY A 50 14.51 -11.29 26.35
CA GLY A 50 15.85 -11.52 26.89
C GLY A 50 16.28 -10.51 27.96
N VAL A 51 15.71 -9.30 27.97
CA VAL A 51 16.01 -8.21 28.92
C VAL A 51 15.10 -8.24 30.16
N CYS A 52 13.83 -8.65 30.02
CA CYS A 52 12.88 -8.88 31.12
C CYS A 52 13.03 -10.27 31.76
N GLY A 53 13.92 -11.12 31.24
CA GLY A 53 14.34 -12.33 31.92
C GLY A 53 15.45 -12.01 32.92
N LYS A 54 15.15 -12.25 34.20
CA LYS A 54 16.04 -12.18 35.39
C LYS A 54 16.12 -10.83 36.11
N HIS A 55 15.06 -10.50 36.84
CA HIS A 55 15.15 -10.00 38.21
C HIS A 55 14.16 -10.78 39.07
#